data_AF-X1VTM2-F1
#
_entry.id   AF-X1VTM2-F1
#
_cell.length_a   1.000
_cell.length_b   1.000
_cell.length_c   1.000
_cell.angle_alpha   90.00
_cell.angle_beta   90.00
_cell.angle_gamma   90.00
#
_symmetry.space_group_name_H-M   'P 1'
#
loop_
_entity.id
_entity.type
_entity.pdbx_description
1 polymer ?
#
loop_
_entity_poly.entity_id
_entity_poly.type
_entity_poly.pdbx_seq_one_letter_code
_entity_poly.pdbx_strand_id
1 'polypeptide(L)'
;MKKPFLNLEDVLESVASRLTEVSIDSGNATGGLLTEIEDTTKDWELSKWKNAIVEVEVDGVHYYRTVSDNTKDTLTIITLPGGHPVAAGDHYNIRLSTRIVTISGQVVQVSGQPVKVSGQTVVAEVSGQIVNVSGAHVFVESGAVVLVSGQPVVAEVDLSGKMVTVSGQ
;
A
#
# COMPACT_ATOMS: atom_id res chain seq x y z
N MET A 1 -14.10 16.24 -25.09
CA MET A 1 -12.80 15.58 -24.85
C MET A 1 -12.85 14.95 -23.45
N LYS A 2 -13.09 13.63 -23.36
CA LYS A 2 -13.17 12.90 -22.09
C LYS A 2 -11.76 12.85 -21.50
N LYS A 3 -11.52 13.44 -20.33
CA LYS A 3 -10.25 13.26 -19.62
C LYS A 3 -10.09 11.76 -19.33
N PRO A 4 -8.93 11.14 -19.62
CA PRO A 4 -8.70 9.77 -19.24
C PRO A 4 -8.70 9.70 -17.71
N PHE A 5 -9.62 8.93 -17.15
CA PHE A 5 -9.58 8.58 -15.74
C PHE A 5 -8.49 7.54 -15.58
N LEU A 6 -7.48 7.80 -14.74
CA LEU A 6 -6.54 6.76 -14.35
C LEU A 6 -7.31 5.73 -13.53
N ASN A 7 -7.26 4.48 -13.96
CA ASN A 7 -7.75 3.37 -13.16
C ASN A 7 -6.88 3.26 -11.91
N LEU A 8 -7.50 3.35 -10.74
CA LEU A 8 -6.78 3.31 -9.47
C LEU A 8 -6.08 1.97 -9.27
N GLU A 9 -6.65 0.87 -9.78
CA GLU A 9 -6.02 -0.45 -9.76
C GLU A 9 -4.74 -0.46 -10.60
N ASP A 10 -4.78 0.06 -11.83
CA ASP A 10 -3.57 0.12 -12.68
C ASP A 10 -2.50 1.05 -12.06
N VAL A 11 -2.91 2.11 -11.37
CA VAL A 11 -1.98 3.00 -10.64
C VAL A 11 -1.44 2.30 -9.40
N LEU A 12 -2.26 1.58 -8.66
CA LEU A 12 -1.81 0.81 -7.49
C LEU A 12 -0.86 -0.30 -7.92
N GLU A 13 -1.20 -1.05 -8.96
CA GLU A 13 -0.36 -2.11 -9.53
C GLU A 13 0.93 -1.53 -10.07
N SER A 14 0.90 -0.38 -10.74
CA SER A 14 2.11 0.30 -11.24
C SER A 14 2.98 0.87 -10.12
N VAL A 15 2.39 1.43 -9.06
CA VAL A 15 3.15 1.93 -7.91
C VAL A 15 3.70 0.77 -7.09
N ALA A 16 2.90 -0.27 -6.86
CA ALA A 16 3.30 -1.49 -6.18
C ALA A 16 4.41 -2.22 -6.95
N SER A 17 4.28 -2.40 -8.27
CA SER A 17 5.31 -3.02 -9.10
C SER A 17 6.63 -2.24 -9.14
N ARG A 18 6.59 -0.93 -8.84
CA ARG A 18 7.76 -0.05 -8.78
C ARG A 18 8.38 0.06 -7.38
N LEU A 19 7.70 -0.42 -6.33
CA LEU A 19 8.18 -0.39 -4.95
C LEU A 19 8.90 -1.68 -4.53
N THR A 20 9.12 -2.61 -5.47
CA THR A 20 9.68 -3.94 -5.18
C THR A 20 11.12 -3.91 -4.69
N GLU A 21 11.91 -2.88 -5.01
CA GLU A 21 13.29 -2.73 -4.54
C GLU A 21 13.64 -1.26 -4.28
N VAL A 22 13.71 -0.88 -3.00
CA VAL A 22 14.29 0.40 -2.58
C VAL A 22 15.65 0.10 -1.98
N SER A 23 16.70 0.74 -2.50
CA SER A 23 17.99 0.78 -1.82
C SER A 23 17.82 1.67 -0.58
N ILE A 24 18.08 1.08 0.59
CA ILE A 24 17.89 1.75 1.89
C ILE A 24 19.21 2.18 2.52
N ASP A 25 20.32 1.62 2.04
CA ASP A 25 21.68 2.04 2.35
C ASP A 25 22.61 1.54 1.23
N SER A 26 23.72 2.23 1.02
CA SER A 26 24.72 1.89 0.00
C SER A 26 26.10 2.39 0.42
N GLY A 27 27.14 1.84 -0.19
CA GLY A 27 28.51 2.21 0.13
C GLY A 27 29.51 1.64 -0.85
N ASN A 28 30.78 1.95 -0.61
CA ASN A 28 31.89 1.28 -1.24
C ASN A 28 32.60 0.47 -0.15
N ALA A 29 32.78 -0.82 -0.38
CA ALA A 29 33.49 -1.66 0.56
C ALA A 29 34.89 -1.10 0.82
N THR A 30 35.35 -1.16 2.08
CA THR A 30 36.75 -0.94 2.44
C THR A 30 37.58 -2.22 2.35
N GLY A 31 36.92 -3.37 2.23
CA GLY A 31 37.51 -4.69 2.08
C GLY A 31 36.44 -5.78 2.14
N GLY A 32 36.86 -7.03 2.28
CA GLY A 32 35.94 -8.14 2.46
C GLY A 32 36.52 -9.48 2.05
N LEU A 33 35.63 -10.47 2.02
CA LEU A 33 35.92 -11.86 1.67
C LEU A 33 34.86 -12.35 0.67
N LEU A 34 34.90 -13.64 0.32
CA LEU A 34 33.82 -14.25 -0.46
C LEU A 34 32.48 -14.29 0.28
N THR A 35 32.50 -14.17 1.61
CA THR A 35 31.31 -14.25 2.47
C THR A 35 31.06 -12.96 3.24
N GLU A 36 31.83 -11.90 2.98
CA GLU A 36 31.80 -10.69 3.78
C GLU A 36 31.98 -9.45 2.90
N ILE A 37 31.20 -8.42 3.17
CA ILE A 37 31.42 -7.06 2.68
C ILE A 37 31.77 -6.22 3.89
N GLU A 38 33.00 -5.72 3.97
CA GLU A 38 33.46 -4.85 5.06
C GLU A 38 33.45 -3.40 4.57
N ASP A 39 32.74 -2.53 5.30
CA ASP A 39 32.74 -1.08 5.11
C ASP A 39 32.93 -0.40 6.47
N THR A 40 34.19 -0.16 6.83
CA THR A 40 34.60 0.49 8.10
C THR A 40 34.13 1.94 8.22
N THR A 41 33.54 2.53 7.17
CA THR A 41 32.92 3.87 7.24
C THR A 41 31.51 3.82 7.84
N LYS A 42 30.94 2.63 8.00
CA LYS A 42 29.59 2.41 8.53
C LYS A 42 29.57 2.23 10.05
N ASP A 43 28.39 2.44 10.61
CA ASP A 43 28.09 2.23 12.02
C ASP A 43 26.67 1.68 12.20
N TRP A 44 26.44 0.50 11.63
CA TRP A 44 25.16 -0.19 11.69
C TRP A 44 24.87 -0.76 13.09
N GLU A 45 23.59 -0.89 13.40
CA GLU A 45 23.16 -1.71 14.54
C GLU A 45 23.40 -3.19 14.22
N LEU A 46 23.74 -3.98 15.25
CA LEU A 46 23.93 -5.42 15.13
C LEU A 46 22.69 -6.08 14.51
N SER A 47 22.90 -6.92 13.49
CA SER A 47 21.86 -7.68 12.78
C SER A 47 20.76 -6.85 12.10
N LYS A 48 20.91 -5.53 11.99
CA LYS A 48 19.95 -4.63 11.32
C LYS A 48 19.53 -5.09 9.92
N TRP A 49 20.48 -5.63 9.16
CA TRP A 49 20.33 -6.00 7.75
C TRP A 49 20.12 -7.50 7.54
N LYS A 50 19.91 -8.27 8.61
CA LYS A 50 19.62 -9.69 8.51
C LYS A 50 18.42 -9.98 7.61
N ASN A 51 18.58 -10.92 6.68
CA ASN A 51 17.65 -11.30 5.61
C ASN A 51 17.40 -10.23 4.53
N ALA A 52 18.09 -9.09 4.56
CA ALA A 52 18.09 -8.17 3.43
C ALA A 52 18.79 -8.79 2.22
N ILE A 53 18.54 -8.21 1.04
CA ILE A 53 19.31 -8.51 -0.17
C ILE A 53 20.37 -7.44 -0.32
N VAL A 54 21.63 -7.83 -0.50
CA VAL A 54 22.69 -6.92 -0.91
C VAL A 54 23.04 -7.21 -2.37
N GLU A 55 23.12 -6.15 -3.16
CA GLU A 55 23.74 -6.14 -4.47
C GLU A 55 25.17 -5.62 -4.32
N VAL A 56 26.16 -6.36 -4.78
CA VAL A 56 27.57 -5.92 -4.78
C VAL A 56 28.16 -6.12 -6.17
N GLU A 57 28.89 -5.13 -6.66
CA GLU A 57 29.64 -5.22 -7.92
C GLU A 57 31.08 -5.61 -7.64
N VAL A 58 31.51 -6.76 -8.14
CA VAL A 58 32.90 -7.25 -8.02
C VAL A 58 33.40 -7.56 -9.43
N ASP A 59 34.54 -6.98 -9.82
CA ASP A 59 35.12 -7.13 -11.16
C ASP A 59 34.13 -6.80 -12.31
N GLY A 60 33.22 -5.84 -12.10
CA GLY A 60 32.20 -5.44 -13.08
C GLY A 60 30.99 -6.37 -13.17
N VAL A 61 30.86 -7.33 -12.25
CA VAL A 61 29.72 -8.26 -12.18
C VAL A 61 28.88 -7.98 -10.94
N HIS A 62 27.58 -7.77 -11.12
CA HIS A 62 26.64 -7.61 -10.02
C HIS A 62 26.21 -8.96 -9.43
N TYR A 63 26.39 -9.11 -8.12
CA TYR A 63 25.95 -10.26 -7.34
C TYR A 63 24.86 -9.86 -6.35
N TYR A 64 23.75 -10.58 -6.36
CA TYR A 64 22.66 -10.41 -5.39
C TYR A 64 22.74 -11.50 -4.33
N ARG A 65 22.92 -11.13 -3.06
CA ARG A 65 23.17 -12.07 -1.96
C ARG A 65 22.27 -11.76 -0.78
N THR A 66 21.82 -12.80 -0.09
CA THR A 66 21.13 -12.63 1.19
C THR A 66 22.15 -12.35 2.28
N VAL A 67 21.91 -11.29 3.04
CA VAL A 67 22.67 -10.98 4.25
C VAL A 67 22.21 -11.92 5.37
N SER A 68 23.11 -12.78 5.83
CA SER A 68 22.84 -13.73 6.92
C SER A 68 22.87 -13.04 8.29
N ASP A 69 23.75 -12.05 8.44
CA ASP A 69 23.85 -11.18 9.62
C ASP A 69 24.71 -9.95 9.30
N ASN A 70 24.81 -9.01 10.23
CA ASN A 70 25.79 -7.92 10.16
C ASN A 70 26.29 -7.49 11.54
N THR A 71 27.54 -7.04 11.59
CA THR A 71 28.09 -6.25 12.71
C THR A 71 27.88 -4.75 12.46
N LYS A 72 28.65 -3.91 13.15
CA LYS A 72 28.72 -2.46 12.95
C LYS A 72 29.12 -2.07 11.51
N ASP A 73 29.99 -2.83 10.89
CA ASP A 73 30.69 -2.45 9.64
C ASP A 73 30.82 -3.60 8.64
N THR A 74 30.37 -4.80 8.99
CA THR A 74 30.54 -5.98 8.14
C THR A 74 29.20 -6.65 7.88
N LEU A 75 28.85 -6.85 6.61
CA LEU A 75 27.73 -7.71 6.20
C LEU A 75 28.26 -9.13 5.97
N THR A 76 27.66 -10.12 6.63
CA THR A 76 27.91 -11.53 6.32
C THR A 76 26.91 -11.99 5.27
N ILE A 77 27.40 -12.51 4.15
CA ILE A 77 26.60 -12.93 3.00
C ILE A 77 26.83 -14.42 2.70
N ILE A 78 25.89 -15.03 1.96
CA ILE A 78 26.17 -16.31 1.32
C ILE A 78 27.33 -16.15 0.33
N THR A 79 28.16 -17.19 0.17
CA THR A 79 29.42 -17.11 -0.58
C THR A 79 29.22 -16.60 -2.03
N LEU A 80 30.11 -15.70 -2.45
CA LEU A 80 30.22 -15.25 -3.83
C LEU A 80 30.79 -16.37 -4.74
N PRO A 81 30.18 -16.62 -5.90
CA PRO A 81 30.60 -17.62 -6.86
C PRO A 81 31.78 -17.07 -7.66
N GLY A 82 32.56 -17.98 -8.26
CA GLY A 82 33.72 -17.60 -9.07
C GLY A 82 35.01 -17.35 -8.27
N GLY A 83 34.94 -17.24 -6.94
CA GLY A 83 36.15 -17.11 -6.11
C GLY A 83 36.80 -15.73 -6.15
N HIS A 84 36.07 -14.70 -6.57
CA HIS A 84 36.48 -13.30 -6.55
C HIS A 84 35.98 -12.65 -5.24
N PRO A 85 36.85 -12.36 -4.26
CA PRO A 85 36.46 -11.73 -3.00
C PRO A 85 36.12 -10.25 -3.21
N VAL A 86 35.32 -9.68 -2.30
CA VAL A 86 35.02 -8.25 -2.27
C VAL A 86 36.29 -7.47 -1.92
N ALA A 87 36.63 -6.49 -2.76
CA ALA A 87 37.80 -5.63 -2.61
C ALA A 87 37.41 -4.20 -2.21
N ALA A 88 38.41 -3.44 -1.76
CA ALA A 88 38.22 -2.03 -1.46
C ALA A 88 37.80 -1.26 -2.73
N GLY A 89 36.69 -0.53 -2.66
CA GLY A 89 36.11 0.22 -3.78
C GLY A 89 34.92 -0.46 -4.46
N ASP A 90 34.65 -1.74 -4.17
CA ASP A 90 33.49 -2.44 -4.71
C ASP A 90 32.20 -1.82 -4.17
N HIS A 91 31.35 -1.33 -5.07
CA HIS A 91 30.11 -0.66 -4.69
C HIS A 91 29.04 -1.68 -4.32
N TYR A 92 28.26 -1.38 -3.28
CA TYR A 92 27.15 -2.20 -2.85
C TYR A 92 25.89 -1.40 -2.50
N ASN A 93 24.74 -2.05 -2.65
CA ASN A 93 23.42 -1.54 -2.28
C ASN A 93 22.69 -2.56 -1.40
N ILE A 94 22.19 -2.14 -0.24
CA ILE A 94 21.31 -2.95 0.60
C ILE A 94 19.86 -2.66 0.21
N ARG A 95 19.11 -3.71 -0.10
CA ARG A 95 17.73 -3.69 -0.57
C ARG A 95 16.84 -4.47 0.40
N LEU A 96 15.73 -3.87 0.81
CA LEU A 96 14.63 -4.60 1.46
C LEU A 96 13.66 -5.07 0.37
N SER A 97 13.42 -6.37 0.30
CA SER A 97 12.27 -6.90 -0.45
C SER A 97 11.01 -6.55 0.32
N THR A 98 10.31 -5.50 -0.10
CA THR A 98 8.99 -5.21 0.46
C THR A 98 7.99 -6.19 -0.15
N ARG A 99 7.32 -6.98 0.70
CA ARG A 99 6.23 -7.83 0.24
C ARG A 99 4.97 -6.98 0.19
N ILE A 100 4.52 -6.62 -1.01
CA ILE A 100 3.17 -6.08 -1.20
C ILE A 100 2.18 -7.20 -0.90
N VAL A 101 1.30 -6.96 0.08
CA VAL A 101 0.21 -7.88 0.41
C VAL A 101 -1.02 -7.40 -0.35
N THR A 102 -1.36 -8.12 -1.43
CA THR A 102 -2.68 -7.97 -2.07
C THR A 102 -3.71 -8.67 -1.20
N ILE A 103 -4.62 -7.90 -0.61
CA ILE A 103 -5.74 -8.42 0.18
C ILE A 103 -6.95 -8.53 -0.75
N SER A 104 -7.24 -9.74 -1.24
CA SER A 104 -8.43 -10.02 -2.04
C SER A 104 -9.39 -10.91 -1.26
N GLY A 105 -10.67 -10.51 -1.18
CA GLY A 105 -11.72 -11.30 -0.53
C GLY A 105 -11.68 -11.38 1.00
N GLN A 106 -10.89 -10.55 1.69
CA GLN A 106 -10.84 -10.50 3.17
C GLN A 106 -11.47 -9.22 3.72
N VAL A 107 -12.09 -9.35 4.91
CA VAL A 107 -12.63 -8.21 5.66
C VAL A 107 -11.47 -7.41 6.26
N VAL A 108 -11.33 -6.15 5.87
CA VAL A 108 -10.35 -5.21 6.45
C VAL A 108 -11.02 -4.47 7.61
N GLN A 109 -10.55 -4.74 8.84
CA GLN A 109 -10.97 -3.98 10.02
C GLN A 109 -10.17 -2.68 10.11
N VAL A 110 -10.81 -1.55 9.86
CA VAL A 110 -10.20 -0.22 10.02
C VAL A 110 -10.78 0.44 11.27
N SER A 111 -9.99 0.56 12.34
CA SER A 111 -10.40 1.21 13.58
C SER A 111 -9.67 2.54 13.78
N GLY A 112 -10.42 3.61 14.07
CA GLY A 112 -9.86 4.86 14.61
C GLY A 112 -9.44 5.93 13.59
N GLN A 113 -9.60 5.71 12.27
CA GLN A 113 -9.31 6.72 11.24
C GLN A 113 -10.41 6.79 10.17
N PRO A 114 -10.80 7.99 9.69
CA PRO A 114 -11.74 8.14 8.60
C PRO A 114 -11.23 7.52 7.29
N VAL A 115 -12.07 6.71 6.64
CA VAL A 115 -11.78 6.14 5.32
C VAL A 115 -12.31 7.09 4.24
N LYS A 116 -11.43 7.58 3.38
CA LYS A 116 -11.79 8.43 2.24
C LYS A 116 -11.88 7.58 0.97
N VAL A 117 -13.08 7.41 0.44
CA VAL A 117 -13.35 6.75 -0.85
C VAL A 117 -13.79 7.82 -1.86
N SER A 118 -13.31 7.77 -3.11
CA SER A 118 -13.61 8.80 -4.11
C SER A 118 -13.85 8.20 -5.49
N GLY A 119 -15.11 8.28 -5.95
CA GLY A 119 -15.52 7.80 -7.27
C GLY A 119 -16.06 6.36 -7.28
N GLN A 120 -16.23 5.73 -6.12
CA GLN A 120 -16.78 4.37 -5.99
C GLN A 120 -18.04 4.35 -5.12
N THR A 121 -18.93 3.42 -5.43
CA THR A 121 -20.09 3.09 -4.59
C THR A 121 -19.60 2.41 -3.31
N VAL A 122 -19.98 2.95 -2.16
CA VAL A 122 -19.75 2.32 -0.85
C VAL A 122 -21.03 1.59 -0.46
N VAL A 123 -20.96 0.27 -0.25
CA VAL A 123 -22.04 -0.53 0.33
C VAL A 123 -21.69 -0.77 1.80
N ALA A 124 -22.51 -0.28 2.71
CA ALA A 124 -22.31 -0.43 4.14
C ALA A 124 -23.56 -0.99 4.82
N GLU A 125 -23.42 -2.08 5.57
CA GLU A 125 -24.44 -2.57 6.49
C GLU A 125 -24.20 -1.93 7.86
N VAL A 126 -25.11 -1.05 8.26
CA VAL A 126 -25.00 -0.33 9.53
C VAL A 126 -26.21 -0.71 10.39
N SER A 127 -25.96 -1.30 11.56
CA SER A 127 -27.00 -1.67 12.52
C SER A 127 -26.82 -0.90 13.84
N GLY A 128 -27.88 -0.25 14.31
CA GLY A 128 -27.89 0.46 15.60
C GLY A 128 -27.09 1.77 15.65
N GLN A 129 -26.64 2.31 14.51
CA GLN A 129 -25.82 3.53 14.43
C GLN A 129 -26.42 4.55 13.46
N ILE A 130 -26.10 5.84 13.65
CA ILE A 130 -26.53 6.93 12.77
C ILE A 130 -25.52 7.09 11.63
N VAL A 131 -26.00 7.07 10.37
CA VAL A 131 -25.21 7.43 9.19
C VAL A 131 -25.44 8.90 8.87
N ASN A 132 -24.39 9.71 8.95
CA ASN A 132 -24.45 11.12 8.56
C ASN A 132 -23.97 11.26 7.10
N VAL A 133 -24.90 11.66 6.21
CA VAL A 133 -24.61 11.87 4.79
C VAL A 133 -24.60 13.36 4.51
N SER A 134 -23.44 13.92 4.17
CA SER A 134 -23.31 15.29 3.69
C SER A 134 -23.28 15.30 2.15
N GLY A 135 -24.43 15.56 1.54
CA GLY A 135 -24.63 15.59 0.08
C GLY A 135 -26.10 15.87 -0.27
N ALA A 136 -26.38 16.33 -1.49
CA ALA A 136 -27.69 16.90 -1.84
C ALA A 136 -28.85 15.89 -1.99
N HIS A 137 -28.58 14.59 -2.15
CA HIS A 137 -29.62 13.58 -2.42
C HIS A 137 -29.36 12.25 -1.70
N VAL A 138 -30.38 11.73 -1.03
CA VAL A 138 -30.44 10.35 -0.50
C VAL A 138 -31.50 9.61 -1.33
N PHE A 139 -31.09 8.55 -2.03
CA PHE A 139 -32.00 7.65 -2.74
C PHE A 139 -32.29 6.45 -1.86
N VAL A 140 -33.57 6.12 -1.72
CA VAL A 140 -34.02 4.99 -0.91
C VAL A 140 -34.79 4.03 -1.81
N GLU A 141 -34.59 2.73 -1.64
CA GLU A 141 -35.30 1.71 -2.43
C GLU A 141 -36.81 1.75 -2.18
N SER A 142 -37.57 1.35 -3.20
CA SER A 142 -39.04 1.25 -3.11
C SER A 142 -39.45 0.30 -1.99
N GLY A 143 -40.27 0.78 -1.06
CA GLY A 143 -40.76 0.01 0.09
C GLY A 143 -39.99 0.22 1.39
N ALA A 144 -38.89 0.98 1.39
CA ALA A 144 -38.20 1.36 2.61
C ALA A 144 -39.01 2.38 3.44
N VAL A 145 -38.98 2.22 4.77
CA VAL A 145 -39.60 3.17 5.71
C VAL A 145 -38.53 4.16 6.17
N VAL A 146 -38.75 5.45 5.90
CA VAL A 146 -37.88 6.54 6.35
C VAL A 146 -38.59 7.32 7.46
N LEU A 147 -38.03 7.31 8.66
CA LEU A 147 -38.50 8.12 9.79
C LEU A 147 -37.70 9.41 9.83
N VAL A 148 -38.35 10.54 9.54
CA VAL A 148 -37.75 11.89 9.66
C VAL A 148 -38.35 12.56 10.88
N SER A 149 -37.50 13.08 11.78
CA SER A 149 -37.95 13.86 12.93
C SER A 149 -37.32 15.27 12.90
N GLY A 150 -38.08 16.28 13.36
CA GLY A 150 -37.56 17.63 13.57
C GLY A 150 -37.66 18.62 12.41
N GLN A 151 -38.12 18.22 11.21
CA GLN A 151 -38.35 19.14 10.08
C GLN A 151 -39.60 18.73 9.26
N PRO A 152 -40.30 19.69 8.62
CA PRO A 152 -41.37 19.38 7.67
C PRO A 152 -40.82 18.62 6.47
N VAL A 153 -41.41 17.47 6.15
CA VAL A 153 -41.12 16.74 4.90
C VAL A 153 -41.95 17.35 3.78
N VAL A 154 -41.30 17.96 2.78
CA VAL A 154 -41.95 18.37 1.54
C VAL A 154 -41.77 17.24 0.53
N ALA A 155 -42.82 16.44 0.32
CA ALA A 155 -42.86 15.46 -0.74
C ALA A 155 -43.52 16.10 -1.97
N GLU A 156 -42.74 16.35 -3.04
CA GLU A 156 -43.32 16.59 -4.35
C GLU A 156 -43.78 15.25 -4.93
N VAL A 157 -45.09 15.03 -4.95
CA VAL A 157 -45.68 13.86 -5.58
C VAL A 157 -46.14 14.28 -6.98
N ASP A 158 -45.42 13.83 -8.01
CA ASP A 158 -45.88 13.97 -9.39
C ASP A 158 -47.01 12.97 -9.64
N LEU A 159 -48.23 13.51 -9.77
CA LEU A 159 -49.45 12.77 -10.06
C LEU A 159 -49.89 12.93 -11.52
N SER A 160 -49.04 13.47 -12.40
CA SER A 160 -49.39 13.76 -13.79
C SER A 160 -50.04 12.55 -14.47
N GLY A 161 -51.35 12.67 -14.73
CA GLY A 161 -52.17 11.65 -15.39
C GLY A 161 -52.95 10.67 -14.47
N LYS A 162 -52.93 10.83 -13.14
CA LYS A 162 -53.69 9.94 -12.22
C LYS A 162 -54.92 10.62 -11.62
N MET A 163 -56.07 9.94 -11.62
CA MET A 163 -57.25 10.37 -10.84
C MET A 163 -56.95 10.22 -9.34
N VAL A 164 -57.20 11.28 -8.58
CA VAL A 164 -57.15 11.28 -7.12
C VAL A 164 -58.57 11.22 -6.58
N THR A 165 -58.91 10.16 -5.86
CA THR A 165 -60.18 10.07 -5.13
C THR A 165 -59.93 10.36 -3.66
N VAL A 166 -60.50 11.46 -3.15
CA VAL A 166 -60.53 11.76 -1.70
C VAL A 166 -61.94 11.46 -1.21
N SER A 167 -62.09 10.45 -0.35
CA SER A 167 -63.37 10.11 0.29
C SER A 167 -63.36 10.56 1.75
N GLY A 168 -64.21 11.54 2.10
CA GLY A 168 -64.45 11.97 3.48
C GLY A 168 -65.12 13.35 3.58
N GLN A 169 -66.45 13.36 3.73
CA GLN A 169 -67.20 14.28 4.59
C GLN A 169 -68.30 13.48 5.28
#